data_AF-A0A6N6LLR6-F1
#
_entry.id   AF-A0A6N6LLR6-F1
#
_cell.length_a   1.000
_cell.length_b   1.000
_cell.length_c   1.000
_cell.angle_alpha   90.00
_cell.angle_beta   90.00
_cell.angle_gamma   90.00
#
_symmetry.space_group_name_H-M   'P 1'
#
loop_
_entity.id
_entity.type
_entity.pdbx_description
1 polymer ?
#
loop_
_entity_poly.entity_id
_entity_poly.type
_entity_poly.pdbx_seq_one_letter_code
_entity_poly.pdbx_strand_id
1 'polypeptide(L)'
;MLQEQKIQISSNNLNIATLRHAFYQNPSYEKAILLAQTYLDMKDYNKSIFWSLKANDINKISNTSWKLFAKAKQAQGFEEDAKKVLELYAKHYEVELLQ
;
A
#
# COMPACT_ATOMS: atom_id res chain seq x y z
N MET A 1 -24.48 18.14 -32.86
CA MET A 1 -23.49 18.54 -31.85
C MET A 1 -22.93 17.26 -31.23
N LEU A 2 -21.66 16.95 -31.47
CA LEU A 2 -20.95 15.88 -30.75
C LEU A 2 -20.24 16.56 -29.59
N GLN A 3 -20.59 16.20 -28.35
CA GLN A 3 -19.82 16.64 -27.19
C GLN A 3 -18.52 15.83 -27.13
N GLU A 4 -17.39 16.51 -27.34
CA GLU A 4 -16.08 15.92 -27.11
C GLU A 4 -15.91 15.64 -25.61
N GLN A 5 -15.86 14.37 -25.22
CA GLN A 5 -15.45 14.00 -23.87
C GLN A 5 -13.99 14.38 -23.68
N LYS A 6 -13.73 15.47 -22.93
CA LYS A 6 -12.39 15.83 -22.48
C LYS A 6 -11.87 14.75 -21.53
N ILE A 7 -11.09 13.82 -22.06
CA ILE A 7 -10.34 12.86 -21.24
C ILE A 7 -9.25 13.65 -20.50
N GLN A 8 -9.50 14.00 -19.23
CA GLN A 8 -8.46 14.52 -18.36
C GLN A 8 -7.59 13.37 -17.86
N ILE A 9 -6.55 13.03 -18.64
CA ILE A 9 -5.54 12.08 -18.19
C ILE A 9 -4.56 12.84 -17.29
N SER A 10 -4.65 12.67 -15.97
CA SER A 10 -3.62 13.14 -15.06
C SER A 10 -2.40 12.21 -15.14
N SER A 11 -1.20 12.79 -15.18
CA SER A 11 0.08 12.05 -15.22
C SER A 11 0.21 11.00 -14.10
N ASN A 12 -0.36 11.30 -12.92
CA ASN A 12 -0.40 10.39 -11.78
C ASN A 12 -1.23 9.12 -12.09
N ASN A 13 -2.36 9.24 -12.79
CA ASN A 13 -3.22 8.10 -13.13
C ASN A 13 -2.58 7.17 -14.18
N LEU A 14 -1.89 7.75 -15.18
CA LEU A 14 -1.07 7.00 -16.14
C LEU A 14 0.04 6.21 -15.44
N ASN A 15 0.71 6.82 -14.47
CA ASN A 15 1.80 6.19 -13.73
C ASN A 15 1.31 4.97 -12.92
N ILE A 16 0.17 5.09 -12.21
CA ILE A 16 -0.38 4.00 -11.40
C ILE A 16 -0.81 2.80 -12.26
N ALA A 17 -1.41 3.04 -13.42
CA ALA A 17 -1.82 1.94 -14.31
C ALA A 17 -0.61 1.11 -14.74
N THR A 18 0.50 1.78 -15.09
CA THR A 18 1.77 1.14 -15.43
C THR A 18 2.35 0.36 -14.25
N LEU A 19 2.32 0.93 -13.04
CA LEU A 19 2.79 0.25 -11.82
C LEU A 19 1.97 -1.02 -11.52
N ARG A 20 0.63 -0.95 -11.63
CA ARG A 20 -0.23 -2.12 -11.46
C ARG A 20 0.07 -3.18 -12.52
N HIS A 21 0.20 -2.79 -13.78
CA HIS A 21 0.53 -3.72 -14.85
C HIS A 21 1.87 -4.41 -14.59
N ALA A 22 2.91 -3.66 -14.20
CA ALA A 22 4.22 -4.21 -13.88
C ALA A 22 4.20 -5.17 -12.68
N PHE A 23 3.32 -4.95 -11.70
CA PHE A 23 3.07 -5.90 -10.62
C PHE A 23 2.41 -7.17 -11.14
N TYR A 24 1.31 -7.06 -11.88
CA TYR A 24 0.58 -8.25 -12.35
C TYR A 24 1.37 -9.12 -13.34
N GLN A 25 2.29 -8.53 -14.12
CA GLN A 25 3.18 -9.28 -15.01
C GLN A 25 4.26 -10.06 -14.24
N ASN A 26 4.80 -9.47 -13.18
CA ASN A 26 5.84 -10.10 -12.37
C ASN A 26 5.76 -9.58 -10.92
N PRO A 27 4.93 -10.21 -10.06
CA PRO A 27 4.70 -9.73 -8.71
C PRO A 27 6.01 -9.68 -7.90
N SER A 28 6.25 -8.57 -7.22
CA SER A 28 7.35 -8.46 -6.25
C SER A 28 6.93 -7.61 -5.07
N TYR A 29 7.64 -7.81 -3.96
CA TYR A 29 7.45 -7.04 -2.73
C TYR A 29 7.61 -5.53 -2.99
N GLU A 30 8.67 -5.13 -3.70
CA GLU A 30 9.01 -3.74 -3.99
C GLU A 30 7.93 -3.05 -4.82
N LYS A 31 7.36 -3.77 -5.80
CA LYS A 31 6.27 -3.25 -6.63
C LYS A 31 4.98 -3.05 -5.82
N ALA A 32 4.66 -3.97 -4.91
CA ALA A 32 3.52 -3.82 -4.01
C ALA A 32 3.72 -2.65 -3.04
N ILE A 33 4.92 -2.47 -2.49
CA ILE A 33 5.28 -1.32 -1.64
C ILE A 33 5.14 0.00 -2.40
N LEU A 34 5.67 0.06 -3.63
CA LEU A 34 5.58 1.26 -4.47
C LEU A 34 4.11 1.64 -4.75
N LEU A 35 3.26 0.65 -5.05
CA LEU A 35 1.83 0.88 -5.20
C LEU A 35 1.18 1.36 -3.89
N ALA A 36 1.49 0.72 -2.75
CA ALA A 36 0.95 1.09 -1.45
C ALA A 36 1.29 2.53 -1.05
N GLN A 37 2.55 2.94 -1.25
CA GLN A 37 3.02 4.30 -1.01
C GLN A 37 2.34 5.30 -1.96
N THR A 38 2.28 4.98 -3.26
CA THR A 38 1.65 5.85 -4.25
C THR A 38 0.18 6.13 -3.91
N TYR A 39 -0.58 5.12 -3.51
CA TYR A 39 -1.98 5.31 -3.09
C TYR A 39 -2.10 6.04 -1.75
N LEU A 40 -1.15 5.87 -0.82
CA LEU A 40 -1.10 6.63 0.43
C LEU A 40 -0.95 8.12 0.14
N ASP A 41 -0.03 8.49 -0.74
CA ASP A 41 0.27 9.87 -1.12
C ASP A 41 -0.92 10.55 -1.82
N MET A 42 -1.70 9.76 -2.56
CA MET A 42 -2.94 10.20 -3.20
C MET A 42 -4.15 10.24 -2.26
N LYS A 43 -3.97 9.88 -0.99
CA LYS A 43 -5.04 9.74 0.00
C LYS A 43 -6.09 8.66 -0.35
N ASP A 44 -5.75 7.73 -1.24
CA ASP A 44 -6.55 6.53 -1.49
C ASP A 44 -6.14 5.44 -0.50
N TYR A 45 -6.52 5.65 0.76
CA TYR A 45 -6.10 4.82 1.88
C TYR A 45 -6.56 3.37 1.74
N ASN A 46 -7.73 3.13 1.12
CA ASN A 46 -8.23 1.77 0.89
C ASN A 46 -7.31 0.98 -0.06
N LYS A 47 -6.87 1.61 -1.16
CA LYS A 47 -5.91 0.96 -2.06
C LYS A 47 -4.54 0.86 -1.43
N SER A 48 -4.10 1.84 -0.64
CA SER A 48 -2.85 1.75 0.11
C SER A 48 -2.84 0.51 1.03
N ILE A 49 -3.92 0.31 1.81
CA ILE A 49 -4.11 -0.88 2.66
C ILE A 49 -4.04 -2.16 1.84
N PHE A 50 -4.78 -2.24 0.73
CA PHE A 50 -4.78 -3.42 -0.14
C PHE A 50 -3.37 -3.79 -0.61
N TRP A 51 -2.60 -2.82 -1.10
CA TRP A 51 -1.25 -3.07 -1.61
C TRP A 51 -0.23 -3.36 -0.51
N SER A 52 -0.40 -2.77 0.69
CA SER A 52 0.38 -3.13 1.87
C SER A 52 0.15 -4.60 2.27
N LEU A 53 -1.10 -5.08 2.20
CA LEU A 53 -1.41 -6.49 2.46
C LEU A 53 -0.80 -7.41 1.39
N LYS A 54 -0.84 -7.02 0.11
CA LYS A 54 -0.15 -7.77 -0.95
C LYS A 54 1.36 -7.84 -0.74
N ALA A 55 1.98 -6.77 -0.25
CA ALA A 55 3.39 -6.78 0.12
C ALA A 55 3.66 -7.72 1.30
N ASN A 56 2.81 -7.70 2.34
CA ASN A 56 2.88 -8.63 3.48
C ASN A 56 2.75 -10.10 3.05
N ASP A 57 1.85 -10.41 2.12
CA ASP A 57 1.67 -11.79 1.60
C ASP A 57 2.96 -12.34 0.96
N ILE A 58 3.76 -11.45 0.34
CA ILE A 58 5.04 -11.81 -0.32
C ILE A 58 6.18 -11.84 0.70
N ASN A 59 6.26 -10.84 1.58
CA ASN A 59 7.29 -10.74 2.63
C ASN A 59 6.68 -10.27 3.95
N LYS A 60 6.26 -11.24 4.77
CA LYS A 60 5.60 -11.01 6.06
C LYS A 60 6.48 -10.35 7.13
N ILE A 61 7.80 -10.47 7.01
CA ILE A 61 8.78 -9.99 8.02
C ILE A 61 9.10 -8.52 7.81
N SER A 62 8.80 -7.92 6.65
CA SER A 62 9.20 -6.55 6.39
C SER A 62 8.34 -5.53 7.13
N ASN A 63 8.95 -4.72 8.01
CA ASN A 63 8.22 -3.67 8.73
C ASN A 63 7.58 -2.61 7.82
N THR A 64 8.05 -2.43 6.59
CA THR A 64 7.59 -1.34 5.72
C THR A 64 6.13 -1.49 5.31
N SER A 65 5.71 -2.69 4.91
CA SER A 65 4.31 -2.98 4.56
C SER A 65 3.37 -2.83 5.75
N TRP A 66 3.78 -3.29 6.94
CA TRP A 66 3.03 -3.08 8.18
C TRP A 66 2.89 -1.59 8.54
N LYS A 67 3.97 -0.81 8.40
CA LYS A 67 3.95 0.64 8.62
C LYS A 67 3.03 1.36 7.63
N LEU A 68 3.04 1.00 6.36
CA LEU A 68 2.15 1.59 5.35
C LEU A 68 0.68 1.27 5.63
N PHE A 69 0.38 0.02 5.99
CA PHE A 69 -0.97 -0.37 6.44
C PHE A 69 -1.42 0.50 7.62
N ALA A 70 -0.59 0.61 8.66
CA ALA A 70 -0.92 1.37 9.87
C ALA A 70 -1.13 2.86 9.57
N LYS A 71 -0.24 3.48 8.76
CA LYS A 71 -0.40 4.88 8.33
C LYS A 71 -1.71 5.13 7.58
N ALA A 72 -2.07 4.23 6.67
CA ALA A 72 -3.32 4.34 5.92
C ALA A 72 -4.55 4.21 6.84
N LYS A 73 -4.52 3.28 7.82
CA LYS A 73 -5.58 3.14 8.83
C LYS A 73 -5.71 4.37 9.73
N GLN A 74 -4.58 4.89 10.21
CA GLN A 74 -4.57 6.12 11.01
C GLN A 74 -5.15 7.30 10.23
N ALA A 75 -4.80 7.44 8.95
CA ALA A 75 -5.33 8.50 8.08
C ALA A 75 -6.84 8.37 7.79
N GLN A 76 -7.43 7.18 7.97
CA GLN A 76 -8.88 6.96 7.94
C GLN A 76 -9.57 7.23 9.29
N GLY A 77 -8.82 7.59 10.34
CA GLY A 77 -9.34 7.77 11.70
C GLY A 77 -9.35 6.50 12.56
N PHE A 78 -8.83 5.38 12.06
CA PHE A 78 -8.76 4.11 12.80
C PHE A 78 -7.44 3.98 13.57
N GLU A 79 -7.22 4.88 14.52
CA GLU A 79 -5.95 4.97 15.25
C GLU A 79 -5.67 3.75 16.15
N GLU A 80 -6.69 3.21 16.82
CA GLU A 80 -6.53 1.99 17.62
C GLU A 80 -6.16 0.78 16.77
N ASP A 81 -6.76 0.64 15.58
CA ASP A 81 -6.46 -0.46 14.67
C ASP A 81 -5.02 -0.37 14.13
N ALA A 82 -4.58 0.86 13.80
CA ALA A 82 -3.20 1.10 13.38
C ALA A 82 -2.20 0.68 14.47
N LYS A 83 -2.50 1.02 15.74
CA LYS A 83 -1.68 0.63 16.89
C LYS A 83 -1.65 -0.89 17.09
N LYS A 84 -2.82 -1.54 17.13
CA LYS A 84 -2.94 -3.00 17.31
C LYS A 84 -2.14 -3.77 16.25
N VAL A 85 -2.19 -3.32 15.00
CA VAL A 85 -1.47 -3.98 13.90
C VAL A 85 0.05 -3.87 14.07
N LEU A 86 0.57 -2.72 14.52
CA LEU A 86 2.00 -2.57 14.79
C LEU A 86 2.46 -3.37 16.02
N GLU A 87 1.64 -3.46 17.06
CA GLU A 87 1.92 -4.30 18.23
C GLU A 87 1.99 -5.78 17.86
N LEU A 88 1.06 -6.26 17.01
CA LEU A 88 1.10 -7.63 16.49
C LEU A 88 2.36 -7.88 15.67
N TYR A 89 2.75 -6.95 14.80
CA TYR A 89 3.99 -7.06 14.04
C TYR A 89 5.21 -7.18 14.97
N ALA A 90 5.34 -6.27 15.95
CA ALA A 90 6.47 -6.27 16.87
C ALA A 90 6.57 -7.58 17.65
N LYS A 91 5.43 -8.07 18.17
CA LYS A 91 5.35 -9.34 18.92
C LYS A 91 5.80 -10.54 18.08
N HIS A 92 5.44 -10.58 16.80
CA HIS A 92 5.70 -11.74 15.96
C HIS A 92 7.04 -11.70 15.23
N TYR A 93 7.51 -10.53 14.82
CA TYR A 93 8.66 -10.42 13.91
C TYR A 93 9.83 -9.62 14.48
N GLU A 94 9.62 -8.64 15.37
CA GLU A 94 10.75 -7.92 15.98
C GLU A 94 11.39 -8.71 17.12
N VAL A 95 10.59 -9.45 17.88
CA VAL A 95 11.09 -10.33 18.96
C VAL A 95 11.82 -11.56 18.40
N GLU A 96 11.37 -12.10 17.27
CA GLU A 96 11.97 -13.29 16.64
C GLU A 96 13.35 -13.02 16.01
N LEU A 97 13.69 -11.75 15.74
CA LEU A 97 14.99 -11.34 15.20
C LEU A 97 16.06 -11.07 16.27
N LEU A 98 15.71 -11.16 17.57
CA LEU A 98 16.59 -10.88 18.71
C LEU A 98 16.98 -12.15 19.51
N GLN A 99 16.77 -13.34 18.95
CA GLN A 99 17.13 -14.63 19.55
C GLN A 99 18.29 -15.28 18.79
#